data_AF-M1PCK1-F1
#
_entry.id   AF-M1PCK1-F1
#
_cell.length_a   1.000
_cell.length_b   1.000
_cell.length_c   1.000
_cell.angle_alpha   90.00
_cell.angle_beta   90.00
_cell.angle_gamma   90.00
#
_symmetry.space_group_name_H-M   'P 1'
#
loop_
_entity.id
_entity.type
_entity.pdbx_description
1 polymer ?
#
loop_
_entity_poly.entity_id
_entity_poly.type
_entity_poly.pdbx_seq_one_letter_code
_entity_poly.pdbx_strand_id
1 'polypeptide(L)'
;MITKQQVLEFLKDYDLDNITIATICSHSSLQIFDGARKEGFRTLGICVGKPPKFYDAFPRAKPDEYLVLEDYEDLINRAEELRKKNTIIIPHSSLIYYLGRENFTGMAVPTFGNRTSIEWESDRDKESRWFLGAGIQMPKKIDDPHDIKGPVMVEYEGAKGGKGFFVAKNYKEFSELVDHTQKYTIHEYINGTRYDLHYFYSPIRNDGYTLSKGSLELLSMDRRVESNADEIFRLGSPRELIESGICPTYVLTGNVPLVARESILSRIFSLGEQVVEESLALFGGITGAFCIEAVITDSLDIKVFELSSRIVSGTNLYISGSPYSDLMQKRLSTGRRIALEIKEAAKSNQLDKILS
;
A
#
# COMPACT_ATOMS: atom_id res chain seq x y z
N MET A 1 2.74 -19.88 8.03
CA MET A 1 2.09 -18.62 8.44
C MET A 1 1.78 -18.71 9.93
N ILE A 2 2.06 -17.64 10.68
CA ILE A 2 1.63 -17.52 12.08
C ILE A 2 0.11 -17.44 12.13
N THR A 3 -0.51 -18.22 13.02
CA THR A 3 -1.96 -18.24 13.15
C THR A 3 -2.44 -17.12 14.06
N LYS A 4 -3.70 -16.69 13.86
CA LYS A 4 -4.36 -15.73 14.76
C LYS A 4 -4.31 -16.19 16.22
N GLN A 5 -4.47 -17.48 16.49
CA GLN A 5 -4.41 -18.04 17.84
C GLN A 5 -3.02 -17.86 18.48
N GLN A 6 -1.94 -18.01 17.72
CA GLN A 6 -0.59 -17.75 18.22
C GLN A 6 -0.40 -16.27 18.58
N VAL A 7 -0.91 -15.35 17.76
CA VAL A 7 -0.87 -13.90 18.07
C VAL A 7 -1.60 -13.59 19.36
N LEU A 8 -2.78 -14.18 19.57
CA LEU A 8 -3.53 -14.00 20.82
C LEU A 8 -2.76 -14.52 22.03
N GLU A 9 -2.02 -15.62 21.89
CA GLU A 9 -1.16 -16.11 22.97
C GLU A 9 -0.06 -15.11 23.29
N PHE A 10 0.58 -14.52 22.28
CA PHE A 10 1.62 -13.51 22.48
C PHE A 10 1.08 -12.28 23.22
N LEU A 11 -0.14 -11.85 22.90
CA LEU A 11 -0.76 -10.66 23.50
C LEU A 11 -1.11 -10.82 24.98
N LYS A 12 -1.22 -12.06 25.51
CA LYS A 12 -1.45 -12.28 26.94
C LYS A 12 -0.28 -11.81 27.81
N ASP A 13 0.93 -11.86 27.26
CA ASP A 13 2.15 -11.45 27.94
C ASP A 13 2.49 -9.95 27.71
N TYR A 14 1.68 -9.24 26.91
CA TYR A 14 1.93 -7.84 26.60
C TYR A 14 1.42 -6.91 27.70
N ASP A 15 2.25 -5.96 28.09
CA ASP A 15 1.81 -4.78 28.83
C ASP A 15 1.21 -3.77 27.85
N LEU A 16 -0.13 -3.71 27.82
CA LEU A 16 -0.90 -2.89 26.89
C LEU A 16 -0.74 -1.39 27.13
N ASP A 17 -0.29 -0.97 28.33
CA ASP A 17 -0.01 0.44 28.64
C ASP A 17 1.38 0.87 28.13
N ASN A 18 2.24 -0.09 27.77
CA ASN A 18 3.61 0.14 27.31
C ASN A 18 3.91 -0.48 25.93
N ILE A 19 2.93 -0.42 25.02
CA ILE A 19 3.10 -0.84 23.62
C ILE A 19 4.17 0.00 22.91
N THR A 20 5.01 -0.68 22.12
CA THR A 20 5.99 -0.06 21.22
C THR A 20 5.56 -0.23 19.78
N ILE A 21 5.50 0.87 19.01
CA ILE A 21 5.25 0.81 17.56
C ILE A 21 6.58 0.72 16.83
N ALA A 22 6.74 -0.32 16.01
CA ALA A 22 7.96 -0.56 15.25
C ALA A 22 7.71 -0.70 13.75
N THR A 23 8.66 -0.24 12.95
CA THR A 23 8.66 -0.48 11.50
C THR A 23 10.07 -0.33 10.92
N ILE A 24 10.27 -0.76 9.68
CA ILE A 24 11.55 -0.54 8.98
C ILE A 24 11.71 0.95 8.68
N CYS A 25 12.93 1.45 8.80
CA CYS A 25 13.30 2.83 8.53
C CYS A 25 13.29 3.18 7.02
N SER A 26 12.17 2.98 6.32
CA SER A 26 11.98 3.28 4.89
C SER A 26 10.53 3.66 4.56
N HIS A 27 10.25 3.97 3.29
CA HIS A 27 8.91 4.13 2.68
C HIS A 27 7.99 5.18 3.32
N SER A 28 7.30 4.85 4.41
CA SER A 28 6.32 5.72 5.11
C SER A 28 6.59 5.82 6.62
N SER A 29 7.72 5.31 7.06
CA SER A 29 8.14 5.26 8.47
C SER A 29 8.20 6.60 9.17
N LEU A 30 8.62 7.69 8.51
CA LEU A 30 8.57 9.03 9.11
C LEU A 30 7.16 9.41 9.57
N GLN A 31 6.14 9.15 8.75
CA GLN A 31 4.76 9.42 9.12
C GLN A 31 4.26 8.47 10.21
N ILE A 32 4.65 7.20 10.15
CA ILE A 32 4.29 6.20 11.16
C ILE A 32 4.84 6.59 12.53
N PHE A 33 6.12 6.96 12.63
CA PHE A 33 6.75 7.37 13.89
C PHE A 33 6.18 8.68 14.45
N ASP A 34 5.96 9.69 13.60
CA ASP A 34 5.29 10.93 14.03
C ASP A 34 3.85 10.66 14.53
N GLY A 35 3.11 9.77 13.84
CA GLY A 35 1.77 9.35 14.24
C GLY A 35 1.74 8.59 15.56
N ALA A 36 2.63 7.60 15.73
CA ALA A 36 2.80 6.83 16.95
C ALA A 36 3.13 7.73 18.16
N ARG A 37 4.09 8.65 17.98
CA ARG A 37 4.49 9.60 19.02
C ARG A 37 3.36 10.53 19.43
N LYS A 38 2.57 11.04 18.48
CA LYS A 38 1.39 11.89 18.77
C LYS A 38 0.36 11.16 19.63
N GLU A 39 0.28 9.84 19.51
CA GLU A 39 -0.63 9.02 20.30
C GLU A 39 -0.02 8.47 21.60
N GLY A 40 1.24 8.78 21.87
CA GLY A 40 1.93 8.47 23.12
C GLY A 40 2.69 7.14 23.13
N PHE A 41 2.84 6.49 21.98
CA PHE A 41 3.60 5.24 21.88
C PHE A 41 5.11 5.49 21.84
N ARG A 42 5.86 4.53 22.39
CA ARG A 42 7.30 4.42 22.11
C ARG A 42 7.49 3.94 20.68
N THR A 43 8.60 4.34 20.07
CA THR A 43 8.90 4.06 18.67
C THR A 43 10.24 3.34 18.50
N LEU A 44 10.24 2.27 17.71
CA LEU A 44 11.43 1.47 17.40
C LEU A 44 11.67 1.42 15.88
N GLY A 45 12.80 1.95 15.44
CA GLY A 45 13.21 1.94 14.04
C GLY A 45 14.05 0.71 13.71
N ILE A 46 13.68 -0.05 12.68
CA ILE A 46 14.43 -1.23 12.25
C ILE A 46 15.27 -0.86 11.03
N CYS A 47 16.58 -1.11 11.07
CA CYS A 47 17.48 -0.82 9.96
C CYS A 47 18.62 -1.82 9.85
N VAL A 48 19.12 -2.01 8.63
CA VAL A 48 20.35 -2.76 8.38
C VAL A 48 21.56 -1.81 8.42
N GLY A 49 22.64 -2.24 9.07
CA GLY A 49 23.90 -1.50 9.12
C GLY A 49 23.90 -0.36 10.13
N LYS A 50 23.75 0.90 9.69
CA LYS A 50 23.75 2.07 10.60
C LYS A 50 22.40 2.79 10.53
N PRO A 51 21.89 3.31 11.66
CA PRO A 51 20.70 4.16 11.66
C PRO A 51 20.80 5.26 10.59
N PRO A 52 19.78 5.43 9.72
CA PRO A 52 19.84 6.43 8.67
C PRO A 52 19.91 7.84 9.26
N LYS A 53 20.98 8.58 8.94
CA LYS A 53 21.22 9.91 9.53
C LYS A 53 20.12 10.93 9.22
N PHE A 54 19.34 10.74 8.15
CA PHE A 54 18.28 11.69 7.80
C PHE A 54 17.17 11.78 8.87
N TYR A 55 16.98 10.77 9.72
CA TYR A 55 16.03 10.88 10.83
C TYR A 55 16.41 11.99 11.83
N ASP A 56 17.70 12.35 11.90
CA ASP A 56 18.16 13.47 12.75
C ASP A 56 17.60 14.83 12.29
N ALA A 57 17.24 14.96 11.00
CA ALA A 57 16.57 16.15 10.47
C ALA A 57 15.09 16.24 10.86
N PHE A 58 14.49 15.15 11.36
CA PHE A 58 13.05 15.05 11.62
C PHE A 58 12.77 14.59 13.06
N PRO A 59 13.04 15.41 14.08
CA PRO A 59 12.98 15.00 15.49
C PRO A 59 11.61 14.44 15.95
N ARG A 60 10.51 14.90 15.33
CA ARG A 60 9.16 14.35 15.63
C ARG A 60 8.97 12.93 15.12
N ALA A 61 9.64 12.58 14.05
CA ALA A 61 9.56 11.31 13.34
C ALA A 61 10.79 10.41 13.57
N LYS A 62 11.76 10.87 14.36
CA LYS A 62 12.93 10.07 14.76
C LYS A 62 12.48 8.98 15.73
N PRO A 63 12.81 7.70 15.49
CA PRO A 63 12.59 6.63 16.46
C PRO A 63 13.26 6.91 17.81
N ASP A 64 12.62 6.46 18.89
CA ASP A 64 13.21 6.53 20.24
C ASP A 64 14.40 5.57 20.38
N GLU A 65 14.27 4.38 19.77
CA GLU A 65 15.31 3.35 19.74
C GLU A 65 15.50 2.82 18.31
N TYR A 66 16.66 2.21 18.07
CA TYR A 66 16.94 1.49 16.82
C TYR A 66 17.26 0.02 17.08
N LEU A 67 16.61 -0.86 16.31
CA LEU A 67 17.01 -2.24 16.15
C LEU A 67 17.88 -2.34 14.89
N VAL A 68 19.18 -2.50 15.11
CA VAL A 68 20.16 -2.66 14.03
C VAL A 68 20.34 -4.14 13.72
N LEU A 69 20.22 -4.50 12.44
CA LEU A 69 20.37 -5.85 11.89
C LEU A 69 21.57 -5.92 10.93
N GLU A 70 22.07 -7.13 10.69
CA GLU A 70 23.06 -7.39 9.63
C GLU A 70 22.37 -7.56 8.28
N ASP A 71 21.26 -8.30 8.26
CA ASP A 71 20.33 -8.40 7.14
C ASP A 71 18.87 -8.19 7.58
N TYR A 72 17.98 -7.82 6.68
CA TYR A 72 16.56 -7.66 7.02
C TYR A 72 15.89 -9.01 7.34
N GLU A 73 16.35 -10.11 6.76
CA GLU A 73 15.87 -11.46 7.07
C GLU A 73 16.12 -11.84 8.54
N ASP A 74 17.15 -11.27 9.19
CA ASP A 74 17.44 -11.50 10.61
C ASP A 74 16.33 -11.02 11.55
N LEU A 75 15.40 -10.20 11.07
CA LEU A 75 14.28 -9.70 11.86
C LEU A 75 13.46 -10.85 12.46
N ILE A 76 13.32 -11.98 11.74
CA ILE A 76 12.58 -13.15 12.23
C ILE A 76 13.22 -13.73 13.52
N ASN A 77 14.54 -13.64 13.63
CA ASN A 77 15.31 -14.14 14.77
C ASN A 77 15.20 -13.22 16.00
N ARG A 78 14.72 -11.99 15.83
CA ARG A 78 14.53 -11.00 16.90
C ARG A 78 13.13 -11.00 17.49
N ALA A 79 12.27 -11.95 17.10
CA ALA A 79 10.88 -11.97 17.50
C ALA A 79 10.67 -12.00 19.03
N GLU A 80 11.48 -12.75 19.78
CA GLU A 80 11.39 -12.79 21.25
C GLU A 80 11.73 -11.44 21.89
N GLU A 81 12.80 -10.79 21.44
CA GLU A 81 13.20 -9.46 21.93
C GLU A 81 12.12 -8.41 21.64
N LEU A 82 11.55 -8.44 20.44
CA LEU A 82 10.46 -7.55 20.05
C LEU A 82 9.21 -7.78 20.90
N ARG A 83 8.85 -9.04 21.19
CA ARG A 83 7.73 -9.37 22.07
C ARG A 83 7.94 -8.89 23.50
N LYS A 84 9.15 -9.04 24.06
CA LYS A 84 9.51 -8.49 25.39
C LYS A 84 9.39 -6.98 25.49
N LYS A 85 9.42 -6.26 24.36
CA LYS A 85 9.21 -4.81 24.26
C LYS A 85 7.75 -4.41 23.97
N ASN A 86 6.80 -5.35 24.03
CA ASN A 86 5.39 -5.15 23.66
C ASN A 86 5.24 -4.57 22.24
N THR A 87 6.05 -5.06 21.30
CA THR A 87 6.16 -4.46 19.96
C THR A 87 5.00 -4.86 19.06
N ILE A 88 4.37 -3.87 18.42
CA ILE A 88 3.49 -4.08 17.27
C ILE A 88 4.21 -3.56 16.01
N ILE A 89 4.38 -4.43 15.02
CA ILE A 89 5.00 -4.08 13.73
C ILE A 89 3.95 -3.44 12.82
N ILE A 90 4.29 -2.31 12.21
CA ILE A 90 3.46 -1.66 11.18
C ILE A 90 4.04 -1.98 9.80
N PRO A 91 3.35 -2.77 8.96
CA PRO A 91 3.86 -3.15 7.66
C PRO A 91 3.69 -2.04 6.62
N HIS A 92 4.67 -1.93 5.73
CA HIS A 92 4.64 -1.10 4.53
C HIS A 92 5.44 -1.78 3.41
N SER A 93 5.44 -1.24 2.19
CA SER A 93 6.01 -1.89 1.01
C SER A 93 7.46 -2.37 1.18
N SER A 94 8.35 -1.53 1.73
CA SER A 94 9.73 -1.96 1.96
C SER A 94 9.89 -3.11 2.96
N LEU A 95 9.01 -3.28 3.95
CA LEU A 95 9.09 -4.42 4.87
C LEU A 95 8.80 -5.72 4.15
N ILE A 96 7.73 -5.75 3.37
CA ILE A 96 7.36 -6.96 2.62
C ILE A 96 8.42 -7.27 1.56
N TYR A 97 8.96 -6.24 0.92
CA TYR A 97 10.01 -6.38 -0.08
C TYR A 97 11.31 -6.96 0.48
N TYR A 98 11.83 -6.39 1.58
CA TYR A 98 13.12 -6.81 2.13
C TYR A 98 13.04 -8.14 2.87
N LEU A 99 11.97 -8.36 3.64
CA LEU A 99 11.83 -9.58 4.41
C LEU A 99 11.41 -10.77 3.52
N GLY A 100 10.68 -10.49 2.45
CA GLY A 100 9.99 -11.50 1.66
C GLY A 100 8.66 -11.92 2.30
N ARG A 101 7.69 -12.26 1.46
CA ARG A 101 6.32 -12.62 1.87
C ARG A 101 6.28 -13.79 2.86
N GLU A 102 7.09 -14.82 2.62
CA GLU A 102 7.09 -16.03 3.44
C GLU A 102 7.60 -15.75 4.86
N ASN A 103 8.76 -15.11 4.98
CA ASN A 103 9.32 -14.69 6.25
C ASN A 103 8.40 -13.71 6.97
N PHE A 104 7.82 -12.75 6.25
CA PHE A 104 6.86 -11.81 6.84
C PHE A 104 5.67 -12.57 7.44
N THR A 105 4.99 -13.41 6.68
CA THR A 105 3.81 -14.16 7.16
C THR A 105 4.15 -15.19 8.24
N GLY A 106 5.42 -15.59 8.37
CA GLY A 106 5.94 -16.47 9.42
C GLY A 106 6.50 -15.74 10.66
N MET A 107 6.62 -14.42 10.65
CA MET A 107 7.21 -13.65 11.74
C MET A 107 6.36 -13.71 13.01
N ALA A 108 6.92 -14.25 14.10
CA ALA A 108 6.23 -14.43 15.38
C ALA A 108 6.11 -13.13 16.21
N VAL A 109 5.71 -12.02 15.60
CA VAL A 109 5.51 -10.73 16.28
C VAL A 109 4.14 -10.18 15.87
N PRO A 110 3.30 -9.71 16.81
CA PRO A 110 2.04 -9.06 16.46
C PRO A 110 2.25 -7.95 15.44
N THR A 111 1.49 -8.00 14.35
CA THR A 111 1.60 -7.04 13.25
C THR A 111 0.25 -6.41 13.00
N PHE A 112 0.22 -5.09 12.81
CA PHE A 112 -1.00 -4.38 12.48
C PHE A 112 -1.49 -4.73 11.08
N GLY A 113 -2.79 -5.00 10.94
CA GLY A 113 -3.43 -5.42 9.70
C GLY A 113 -3.64 -6.94 9.63
N ASN A 114 -3.94 -7.44 8.43
CA ASN A 114 -4.17 -8.86 8.16
C ASN A 114 -3.07 -9.41 7.24
N ARG A 115 -2.22 -10.31 7.75
CA ARG A 115 -1.18 -11.01 6.99
C ARG A 115 -1.71 -11.74 5.75
N THR A 116 -2.94 -12.25 5.81
CA THR A 116 -3.56 -12.92 4.66
C THR A 116 -3.83 -11.94 3.52
N SER A 117 -4.16 -10.66 3.81
CA SER A 117 -4.33 -9.65 2.75
C SER A 117 -3.05 -9.43 1.94
N ILE A 118 -1.89 -9.55 2.57
CA ILE A 118 -0.58 -9.44 1.90
C ILE A 118 -0.29 -10.66 1.02
N GLU A 119 -0.81 -11.83 1.38
CA GLU A 119 -0.76 -13.00 0.49
C GLU A 119 -1.62 -12.79 -0.76
N TRP A 120 -2.81 -12.20 -0.59
CA TRP A 120 -3.75 -11.97 -1.69
C TRP A 120 -3.29 -10.87 -2.64
N GLU A 121 -2.78 -9.75 -2.13
CA GLU A 121 -2.25 -8.66 -2.98
C GLU A 121 -0.99 -9.08 -3.76
N SER A 122 -0.20 -10.03 -3.25
CA SER A 122 1.07 -10.42 -3.86
C SER A 122 0.92 -11.47 -4.98
N ASP A 123 -0.29 -11.99 -5.18
CA ASP A 123 -0.61 -13.06 -6.12
C ASP A 123 -1.66 -12.57 -7.11
N ARG A 124 -1.27 -12.38 -8.38
CA ARG A 124 -2.13 -11.78 -9.40
C ARG A 124 -3.44 -12.55 -9.61
N ASP A 125 -3.44 -13.88 -9.45
CA ASP A 125 -4.66 -14.67 -9.62
C ASP A 125 -5.62 -14.49 -8.44
N LYS A 126 -5.08 -14.36 -7.21
CA LYS A 126 -5.88 -14.05 -6.01
C LYS A 126 -6.39 -12.63 -6.04
N GLU A 127 -5.56 -11.65 -6.40
CA GLU A 127 -5.95 -10.26 -6.53
C GLU A 127 -7.04 -10.10 -7.60
N SER A 128 -6.86 -10.73 -8.77
CA SER A 128 -7.89 -10.76 -9.82
C SER A 128 -9.20 -11.38 -9.34
N ARG A 129 -9.14 -12.51 -8.61
CA ARG A 129 -10.34 -13.12 -8.00
C ARG A 129 -11.03 -12.18 -7.02
N TRP A 130 -10.27 -11.46 -6.20
CA TRP A 130 -10.80 -10.49 -5.24
C TRP A 130 -11.49 -9.34 -5.97
N PHE A 131 -10.87 -8.74 -6.98
CA PHE A 131 -11.48 -7.67 -7.75
C PHE A 131 -12.72 -8.11 -8.52
N LEU A 132 -12.67 -9.26 -9.18
CA LEU A 132 -13.82 -9.79 -9.93
C LEU A 132 -14.98 -10.15 -9.00
N GLY A 133 -14.71 -10.75 -7.84
CA GLY A 133 -15.72 -11.02 -6.82
C GLY A 133 -16.38 -9.76 -6.27
N ALA A 134 -15.58 -8.70 -6.09
CA ALA A 134 -16.04 -7.38 -5.67
C ALA A 134 -16.80 -6.59 -6.77
N GLY A 135 -16.89 -7.12 -8.00
CA GLY A 135 -17.50 -6.44 -9.14
C GLY A 135 -16.68 -5.25 -9.66
N ILE A 136 -15.37 -5.23 -9.37
CA ILE A 136 -14.45 -4.15 -9.74
C ILE A 136 -14.02 -4.31 -11.18
N GLN A 137 -14.00 -3.18 -11.90
CA GLN A 137 -13.57 -3.15 -13.29
C GLN A 137 -12.05 -2.99 -13.37
N MET A 138 -11.39 -3.97 -13.99
CA MET A 138 -9.96 -3.93 -14.29
C MET A 138 -9.70 -3.61 -15.77
N PRO A 139 -8.50 -3.14 -16.13
CA PRO A 139 -8.03 -3.16 -17.51
C PRO A 139 -8.18 -4.57 -18.13
N LYS A 140 -8.70 -4.64 -19.35
CA LYS A 140 -8.90 -5.93 -20.01
C LYS A 140 -7.54 -6.57 -20.33
N LYS A 141 -7.33 -7.80 -19.87
CA LYS A 141 -6.19 -8.63 -20.29
C LYS A 141 -6.36 -9.08 -21.75
N ILE A 142 -5.27 -9.04 -22.51
CA ILE A 142 -5.21 -9.51 -23.89
C ILE A 142 -4.26 -10.71 -23.92
N ASP A 143 -4.81 -11.90 -24.21
CA ASP A 143 -4.04 -13.16 -24.18
C ASP A 143 -3.28 -13.39 -25.50
N ASP A 144 -3.86 -13.05 -26.64
CA ASP A 144 -3.18 -13.10 -27.94
C ASP A 144 -2.81 -11.67 -28.40
N PRO A 145 -1.52 -11.36 -28.60
CA PRO A 145 -1.10 -10.06 -29.13
C PRO A 145 -1.77 -9.67 -30.46
N HIS A 146 -2.21 -10.63 -31.29
CA HIS A 146 -2.92 -10.32 -32.53
C HIS A 146 -4.30 -9.70 -32.29
N ASP A 147 -4.86 -9.82 -31.08
CA ASP A 147 -6.12 -9.19 -30.67
C ASP A 147 -5.95 -7.72 -30.23
N ILE A 148 -4.74 -7.15 -30.31
CA ILE A 148 -4.49 -5.73 -30.00
C ILE A 148 -5.25 -4.85 -31.01
N LYS A 149 -6.34 -4.23 -30.54
CA LYS A 149 -7.21 -3.31 -31.31
C LYS A 149 -7.04 -1.84 -30.96
N GLY A 150 -6.17 -1.51 -30.01
CA GLY A 150 -5.92 -0.15 -29.53
C GLY A 150 -4.70 -0.09 -28.62
N PRO A 151 -4.48 1.04 -27.92
CA PRO A 151 -3.36 1.19 -27.01
C PRO A 151 -3.35 0.15 -25.89
N VAL A 152 -2.18 -0.40 -25.61
CA VAL A 152 -1.94 -1.42 -24.58
C VAL A 152 -0.76 -1.03 -23.70
N MET A 153 -0.82 -1.43 -22.44
CA MET A 153 0.32 -1.46 -21.53
C MET A 153 0.86 -2.89 -21.48
N VAL A 154 2.16 -3.03 -21.69
CA VAL A 154 2.87 -4.31 -21.59
C VAL A 154 3.78 -4.26 -20.38
N GLU A 155 3.69 -5.30 -19.55
CA GLU A 155 4.48 -5.43 -18.32
C GLU A 155 5.27 -6.73 -18.36
N TYR A 156 6.59 -6.67 -18.19
CA TYR A 156 7.40 -7.88 -18.06
C TYR A 156 7.22 -8.51 -16.67
N GLU A 157 7.23 -9.85 -16.60
CA GLU A 157 7.21 -10.56 -15.32
C GLU A 157 8.45 -10.19 -14.50
N GLY A 158 8.26 -9.90 -13.21
CA GLY A 158 9.35 -9.49 -12.33
C GLY A 158 9.81 -8.03 -12.51
N ALA A 159 9.14 -7.25 -13.37
CA ALA A 159 9.25 -5.79 -13.40
C ALA A 159 9.00 -5.21 -12.00
N LYS A 160 9.93 -4.40 -11.49
CA LYS A 160 9.87 -3.82 -10.15
C LYS A 160 10.00 -2.31 -10.21
N GLY A 161 9.11 -1.62 -9.48
CA GLY A 161 9.15 -0.17 -9.34
C GLY A 161 9.11 0.55 -10.69
N GLY A 162 8.26 0.12 -11.62
CA GLY A 162 8.04 0.80 -12.89
C GLY A 162 9.12 0.64 -13.97
N LYS A 163 10.12 -0.24 -13.77
CA LYS A 163 11.07 -0.65 -14.82
C LYS A 163 10.56 -1.89 -15.54
N GLY A 164 10.63 -1.92 -16.87
CA GLY A 164 10.17 -3.06 -17.67
C GLY A 164 8.70 -2.97 -18.11
N PHE A 165 8.22 -1.75 -18.35
CA PHE A 165 6.89 -1.47 -18.87
C PHE A 165 7.02 -0.66 -20.16
N PHE A 166 6.14 -0.91 -21.13
CA PHE A 166 6.04 -0.05 -22.30
C PHE A 166 4.62 0.02 -22.83
N VAL A 167 4.33 1.09 -23.59
CA VAL A 167 3.04 1.29 -24.25
C VAL A 167 3.19 1.01 -25.73
N ALA A 168 2.25 0.28 -26.31
CA ALA A 168 2.14 0.07 -27.76
C ALA A 168 0.74 0.48 -28.23
N LYS A 169 0.63 1.18 -29.36
CA LYS A 169 -0.65 1.66 -29.92
C LYS A 169 -1.37 0.59 -30.75
N ASN A 170 -0.64 -0.41 -31.23
CA ASN A 170 -1.14 -1.48 -32.09
C ASN A 170 -0.18 -2.69 -32.09
N TYR A 171 -0.61 -3.80 -32.71
CA TYR A 171 0.20 -5.03 -32.82
C TYR A 171 1.57 -4.83 -33.47
N LYS A 172 1.68 -3.96 -34.50
CA LYS A 172 2.95 -3.73 -35.19
C LYS A 172 3.98 -3.13 -34.23
N GLU A 173 3.62 -2.05 -33.54
CA GLU A 173 4.51 -1.41 -32.57
C GLU A 173 4.81 -2.32 -31.38
N PHE A 174 3.83 -3.11 -30.93
CA PHE A 174 4.07 -4.16 -29.94
C PHE A 174 5.16 -5.13 -30.39
N SER A 175 5.05 -5.67 -31.61
CA SER A 175 6.01 -6.64 -32.16
C SER A 175 7.40 -6.03 -32.37
N GLU A 176 7.51 -4.72 -32.59
CA GLU A 176 8.80 -4.01 -32.74
C GLU A 176 9.48 -3.79 -31.39
N LEU A 177 8.71 -3.58 -30.32
CA LEU A 177 9.22 -3.24 -28.98
C LEU A 177 9.43 -4.45 -28.06
N VAL A 178 8.66 -5.52 -28.26
CA VAL A 178 8.64 -6.63 -27.31
C VAL A 178 9.92 -7.47 -27.39
N ASP A 179 10.59 -7.59 -26.25
CA ASP A 179 11.55 -8.65 -26.00
C ASP A 179 10.84 -9.99 -25.75
N HIS A 180 10.79 -10.85 -26.77
CA HIS A 180 10.20 -12.19 -26.70
C HIS A 180 10.94 -13.18 -25.79
N THR A 181 12.15 -12.83 -25.32
CA THR A 181 12.89 -13.68 -24.38
C THR A 181 12.36 -13.58 -22.95
N GLN A 182 11.60 -12.52 -22.67
CA GLN A 182 10.99 -12.26 -21.37
C GLN A 182 9.50 -12.62 -21.40
N LYS A 183 8.98 -13.11 -20.28
CA LYS A 183 7.54 -13.27 -20.10
C LYS A 183 6.91 -11.91 -19.85
N TYR A 184 5.73 -11.69 -20.39
CA TYR A 184 5.01 -10.43 -20.27
C TYR A 184 3.50 -10.64 -20.15
N THR A 185 2.81 -9.62 -19.65
CA THR A 185 1.35 -9.51 -19.69
C THR A 185 0.95 -8.28 -20.50
N ILE A 186 -0.13 -8.40 -21.27
CA ILE A 186 -0.69 -7.30 -22.06
C ILE A 186 -2.05 -6.91 -21.46
N HIS A 187 -2.20 -5.63 -21.14
CA HIS A 187 -3.45 -5.05 -20.71
C HIS A 187 -3.86 -3.91 -21.62
N GLU A 188 -5.16 -3.70 -21.76
CA GLU A 188 -5.70 -2.46 -22.30
C GLU A 188 -5.08 -1.24 -21.59
N TYR A 189 -4.61 -0.27 -22.35
CA TYR A 189 -4.17 1.00 -21.80
C TYR A 189 -5.39 1.87 -21.52
N ILE A 190 -5.64 2.19 -20.26
CA ILE A 190 -6.76 3.05 -19.87
C ILE A 190 -6.36 4.52 -20.02
N ASN A 191 -6.98 5.19 -20.97
CA ASN A 191 -6.80 6.63 -21.15
C ASN A 191 -7.63 7.40 -20.10
N GLY A 192 -6.94 8.01 -19.13
CA GLY A 192 -7.58 8.75 -18.06
C GLY A 192 -6.56 9.33 -17.08
N THR A 193 -7.04 9.80 -15.94
CA THR A 193 -6.18 10.35 -14.87
C THR A 193 -5.95 9.29 -13.79
N ARG A 194 -4.70 9.12 -13.35
CA ARG A 194 -4.35 8.20 -12.25
C ARG A 194 -4.71 8.79 -10.88
N TYR A 195 -5.25 7.94 -10.01
CA TYR A 195 -5.64 8.24 -8.64
C TYR A 195 -5.20 7.09 -7.74
N ASP A 196 -4.48 7.42 -6.68
CA ASP A 196 -4.16 6.51 -5.59
C ASP A 196 -5.05 6.88 -4.41
N LEU A 197 -6.05 6.04 -4.14
CA LEU A 197 -7.12 6.34 -3.19
C LEU A 197 -6.78 5.72 -1.83
N HIS A 198 -6.48 6.55 -0.82
CA HIS A 198 -6.05 6.07 0.50
C HIS A 198 -7.22 5.91 1.45
N TYR A 199 -7.57 4.65 1.72
CA TYR A 199 -8.61 4.28 2.65
C TYR A 199 -8.05 3.83 3.99
N PHE A 200 -8.93 3.78 4.98
CA PHE A 200 -8.71 3.09 6.23
C PHE A 200 -9.98 2.36 6.63
N TYR A 201 -9.89 1.05 6.83
CA TYR A 201 -11.00 0.26 7.33
C TYR A 201 -10.76 -0.13 8.80
N SER A 202 -11.73 0.22 9.65
CA SER A 202 -11.72 -0.09 11.08
C SER A 202 -12.72 -1.20 11.40
N PRO A 203 -12.28 -2.41 11.81
CA PRO A 203 -13.19 -3.48 12.21
C PRO A 203 -13.77 -3.30 13.62
N ILE A 204 -13.37 -2.25 14.35
CA ILE A 204 -13.77 -1.98 15.74
C ILE A 204 -14.71 -0.79 15.89
N ARG A 205 -14.76 0.12 14.90
CA ARG A 205 -15.65 1.27 14.87
C ARG A 205 -16.92 0.99 14.07
N ASN A 206 -18.06 1.52 14.51
CA ASN A 206 -19.37 1.33 13.85
C ASN A 206 -20.09 2.67 13.63
N ASP A 207 -19.34 3.72 13.33
CA ASP A 207 -19.81 5.07 13.02
C ASP A 207 -19.32 5.53 11.63
N GLY A 208 -19.82 6.66 11.14
CA GLY A 208 -19.47 7.17 9.81
C GLY A 208 -20.02 6.33 8.66
N TYR A 209 -19.19 5.99 7.67
CA TYR A 209 -19.56 5.12 6.55
C TYR A 209 -19.49 3.66 7.00
N THR A 210 -20.59 3.15 7.55
CA THR A 210 -20.69 1.81 8.13
C THR A 210 -20.83 0.73 7.06
N LEU A 211 -20.14 -0.38 7.26
CA LEU A 211 -20.20 -1.57 6.42
C LEU A 211 -20.99 -2.70 7.11
N SER A 212 -21.02 -3.90 6.54
CA SER A 212 -21.60 -5.10 7.18
C SER A 212 -20.96 -5.39 8.54
N LYS A 213 -19.67 -5.04 8.66
CA LYS A 213 -18.89 -5.04 9.88
C LYS A 213 -17.95 -3.84 9.83
N GLY A 214 -17.88 -3.07 10.90
CA GLY A 214 -16.91 -1.98 10.98
C GLY A 214 -17.31 -0.72 10.19
N SER A 215 -16.33 0.11 9.90
CA SER A 215 -16.50 1.37 9.16
C SER A 215 -15.32 1.66 8.23
N LEU A 216 -15.63 2.33 7.13
CA LEU A 216 -14.68 2.75 6.10
C LEU A 216 -14.44 4.26 6.16
N GLU A 217 -13.19 4.66 6.06
CA GLU A 217 -12.76 6.06 6.00
C GLU A 217 -11.97 6.29 4.70
N LEU A 218 -12.23 7.39 4.01
CA LEU A 218 -11.34 7.90 2.95
C LEU A 218 -10.42 8.95 3.57
N LEU A 219 -9.14 8.63 3.73
CA LEU A 219 -8.20 9.50 4.42
C LEU A 219 -7.55 10.54 3.52
N SER A 220 -7.21 10.19 2.29
CA SER A 220 -6.53 11.09 1.33
C SER A 220 -6.46 10.44 -0.05
N MET A 221 -5.83 11.11 -1.01
CA MET A 221 -5.52 10.56 -2.32
C MET A 221 -4.36 11.30 -2.95
N ASP A 222 -3.58 10.65 -3.80
CA ASP A 222 -2.47 11.28 -4.51
C ASP A 222 -2.29 10.71 -5.93
N ARG A 223 -1.33 11.28 -6.65
CA ARG A 223 -0.83 10.76 -7.91
C ARG A 223 0.68 10.63 -7.81
N ARG A 224 1.19 9.49 -8.29
CA ARG A 224 2.62 9.19 -8.37
C ARG A 224 3.35 10.14 -9.32
N VAL A 225 4.58 10.50 -8.94
CA VAL A 225 5.58 11.19 -9.76
C VAL A 225 6.62 10.19 -10.24
N GLU A 226 6.67 9.96 -11.54
CA GLU A 226 7.34 8.83 -12.16
C GLU A 226 8.47 9.30 -13.10
N SER A 227 9.71 8.91 -12.77
CA SER A 227 10.87 9.18 -13.59
C SER A 227 11.12 8.02 -14.56
N ASN A 228 11.32 8.26 -15.86
CA ASN A 228 11.25 9.52 -16.60
C ASN A 228 9.87 9.78 -17.25
N ALA A 229 8.87 8.91 -17.04
CA ALA A 229 7.58 8.95 -17.75
C ALA A 229 6.88 10.32 -17.69
N ASP A 230 6.94 11.03 -16.55
CA ASP A 230 6.28 12.32 -16.38
C ASP A 230 7.00 13.51 -17.04
N GLU A 231 8.22 13.34 -17.56
CA GLU A 231 9.01 14.45 -18.14
C GLU A 231 9.57 14.14 -19.54
N ILE A 232 9.55 12.86 -19.96
CA ILE A 232 10.17 12.39 -21.21
C ILE A 232 9.59 13.07 -22.46
N PHE A 233 8.30 13.45 -22.45
CA PHE A 233 7.63 14.09 -23.59
C PHE A 233 8.21 15.46 -23.96
N ARG A 234 9.01 16.09 -23.09
CA ARG A 234 9.68 17.36 -23.39
C ARG A 234 10.82 17.21 -24.39
N LEU A 235 11.35 15.99 -24.54
CA LEU A 235 12.49 15.70 -25.41
C LEU A 235 12.09 15.49 -26.87
N GLY A 236 10.84 15.09 -27.11
CA GLY A 236 10.33 14.81 -28.46
C GLY A 236 9.03 14.01 -28.43
N SER A 237 8.52 13.70 -29.62
CA SER A 237 7.40 12.79 -29.77
C SER A 237 7.77 11.37 -29.31
N PRO A 238 6.80 10.54 -28.86
CA PRO A 238 7.08 9.17 -28.43
C PRO A 238 7.91 8.34 -29.43
N ARG A 239 7.71 8.57 -30.73
CA ARG A 239 8.45 7.86 -31.78
C ARG A 239 9.92 8.26 -31.85
N GLU A 240 10.23 9.56 -31.80
CA GLU A 240 11.61 10.06 -31.80
C GLU A 240 12.39 9.55 -30.57
N LEU A 241 11.70 9.44 -29.44
CA LEU A 241 12.28 8.91 -28.20
C LEU A 241 12.66 7.44 -28.35
N ILE A 242 11.75 6.61 -28.84
CA ILE A 242 12.01 5.19 -29.11
C ILE A 242 13.14 5.01 -30.13
N GLU A 243 13.12 5.75 -31.23
CA GLU A 243 14.16 5.71 -32.27
C GLU A 243 15.54 6.13 -31.72
N SER A 244 15.56 6.96 -30.67
CA SER A 244 16.77 7.40 -29.96
C SER A 244 17.15 6.48 -28.78
N GLY A 245 16.45 5.36 -28.59
CA GLY A 245 16.70 4.42 -27.48
C GLY A 245 16.26 4.94 -26.10
N ILE A 246 15.41 5.96 -26.05
CA ILE A 246 14.88 6.55 -24.82
C ILE A 246 13.46 6.02 -24.59
N CYS A 247 13.32 5.07 -23.66
CA CYS A 247 12.03 4.51 -23.29
C CYS A 247 11.50 5.14 -21.99
N PRO A 248 10.17 5.25 -21.84
CA PRO A 248 9.57 5.66 -20.58
C PRO A 248 9.87 4.62 -19.48
N THR A 249 10.20 5.11 -18.29
CA THR A 249 10.24 4.31 -17.06
C THR A 249 9.28 4.92 -16.05
N TYR A 250 8.62 4.07 -15.27
CA TYR A 250 7.60 4.47 -14.30
C TYR A 250 8.15 4.43 -12.87
N VAL A 251 9.45 4.73 -12.70
CA VAL A 251 10.11 4.65 -11.39
C VAL A 251 9.56 5.73 -10.49
N LEU A 252 8.93 5.32 -9.38
CA LEU A 252 8.38 6.25 -8.41
C LEU A 252 9.48 7.08 -7.75
N THR A 253 9.36 8.40 -7.86
CA THR A 253 10.30 9.37 -7.26
C THR A 253 9.64 10.30 -6.25
N GLY A 254 8.32 10.41 -6.26
CA GLY A 254 7.55 11.24 -5.35
C GLY A 254 6.06 11.12 -5.60
N ASN A 255 5.28 11.98 -4.95
CA ASN A 255 3.83 11.98 -5.00
C ASN A 255 3.33 13.42 -5.08
N VAL A 256 2.22 13.67 -5.77
CA VAL A 256 1.55 14.98 -5.83
C VAL A 256 0.15 14.89 -5.23
N PRO A 257 -0.26 15.89 -4.41
CA PRO A 257 -1.55 15.84 -3.75
C PRO A 257 -2.67 16.08 -4.75
N LEU A 258 -3.80 15.41 -4.53
CA LEU A 258 -5.01 15.66 -5.31
C LEU A 258 -6.28 15.58 -4.48
N VAL A 259 -7.36 16.09 -5.05
CA VAL A 259 -8.73 15.92 -4.57
C VAL A 259 -9.60 15.51 -5.74
N ALA A 260 -10.51 14.58 -5.50
CA ALA A 260 -11.49 14.17 -6.50
C ALA A 260 -12.55 15.25 -6.65
N ARG A 261 -13.12 15.35 -7.87
CA ARG A 261 -14.40 16.05 -8.05
C ARG A 261 -15.43 15.41 -7.11
N GLU A 262 -16.09 16.22 -6.30
CA GLU A 262 -16.94 15.73 -5.20
C GLU A 262 -18.04 14.74 -5.67
N SER A 263 -18.61 14.95 -6.86
CA SER A 263 -19.62 14.06 -7.43
C SER A 263 -19.13 12.63 -7.73
N ILE A 264 -17.81 12.39 -7.70
CA ILE A 264 -17.19 11.06 -7.89
C ILE A 264 -17.03 10.34 -6.54
N LEU A 265 -17.12 11.05 -5.40
CA LEU A 265 -16.88 10.47 -4.08
C LEU A 265 -17.82 9.30 -3.76
N SER A 266 -19.07 9.33 -4.22
CA SER A 266 -19.99 8.19 -4.05
C SER A 266 -19.46 6.91 -4.70
N ARG A 267 -18.84 7.02 -5.89
CA ARG A 267 -18.21 5.90 -6.58
C ARG A 267 -16.93 5.44 -5.89
N ILE A 268 -16.14 6.39 -5.36
CA ILE A 268 -14.92 6.13 -4.59
C ILE A 268 -15.26 5.35 -3.31
N PHE A 269 -16.25 5.81 -2.53
CA PHE A 269 -16.69 5.09 -1.33
C PHE A 269 -17.28 3.71 -1.65
N SER A 270 -18.12 3.61 -2.68
CA SER A 270 -18.67 2.32 -3.13
C SER A 270 -17.57 1.34 -3.54
N LEU A 271 -16.50 1.82 -4.18
CA LEU A 271 -15.34 1.00 -4.54
C LEU A 271 -14.60 0.48 -3.31
N GLY A 272 -14.32 1.34 -2.33
CA GLY A 272 -13.69 0.93 -1.07
C GLY A 272 -14.56 -0.06 -0.27
N GLU A 273 -15.87 0.14 -0.24
CA GLU A 273 -16.83 -0.78 0.37
C GLU A 273 -16.79 -2.16 -0.29
N GLN A 274 -16.87 -2.22 -1.63
CA GLN A 274 -16.81 -3.47 -2.38
C GLN A 274 -15.52 -4.26 -2.10
N VAL A 275 -14.37 -3.58 -2.07
CA VAL A 275 -13.08 -4.21 -1.72
C VAL A 275 -13.14 -4.82 -0.32
N VAL A 276 -13.63 -4.08 0.67
CA VAL A 276 -13.68 -4.53 2.05
C VAL A 276 -14.67 -5.69 2.23
N GLU A 277 -15.88 -5.57 1.71
CA GLU A 277 -16.92 -6.60 1.83
C GLU A 277 -16.48 -7.92 1.21
N GLU A 278 -15.91 -7.88 0.00
CA GLU A 278 -15.42 -9.09 -0.65
C GLU A 278 -14.24 -9.69 0.13
N SER A 279 -13.36 -8.86 0.70
CA SER A 279 -12.24 -9.34 1.52
C SER A 279 -12.71 -10.04 2.81
N LEU A 280 -13.81 -9.58 3.39
CA LEU A 280 -14.42 -10.19 4.58
C LEU A 280 -14.90 -11.62 4.26
N ALA A 281 -15.52 -11.80 3.09
CA ALA A 281 -15.99 -13.09 2.60
C ALA A 281 -14.83 -14.05 2.24
N LEU A 282 -13.77 -13.54 1.60
CA LEU A 282 -12.69 -14.38 1.06
C LEU A 282 -11.67 -14.82 2.11
N PHE A 283 -11.24 -13.93 3.01
CA PHE A 283 -10.12 -14.20 3.91
C PHE A 283 -10.19 -13.48 5.27
N GLY A 284 -11.39 -13.05 5.67
CA GLY A 284 -11.64 -12.46 6.98
C GLY A 284 -11.42 -10.95 7.08
N GLY A 285 -11.23 -10.28 5.94
CA GLY A 285 -11.22 -8.83 5.81
C GLY A 285 -9.82 -8.23 5.71
N ILE A 286 -9.67 -7.24 4.84
CA ILE A 286 -8.59 -6.27 4.97
C ILE A 286 -8.72 -5.51 6.30
N THR A 287 -7.66 -4.91 6.82
CA THR A 287 -7.68 -4.19 8.10
C THR A 287 -6.73 -3.02 8.07
N GLY A 288 -7.20 -1.86 8.52
CA GLY A 288 -6.41 -0.64 8.59
C GLY A 288 -6.24 0.04 7.23
N ALA A 289 -5.07 0.61 7.01
CA ALA A 289 -4.78 1.40 5.82
C ALA A 289 -4.67 0.54 4.56
N PHE A 290 -5.27 0.99 3.47
CA PHE A 290 -5.12 0.39 2.15
C PHE A 290 -5.25 1.41 1.05
N CYS A 291 -4.75 1.09 -0.14
CA CYS A 291 -4.76 1.95 -1.31
C CYS A 291 -5.28 1.22 -2.53
N ILE A 292 -6.23 1.83 -3.23
CA ILE A 292 -6.68 1.39 -4.54
C ILE A 292 -6.03 2.31 -5.58
N GLU A 293 -5.18 1.76 -6.43
CA GLU A 293 -4.57 2.48 -7.56
C GLU A 293 -5.47 2.30 -8.79
N ALA A 294 -5.97 3.42 -9.32
CA ALA A 294 -6.99 3.43 -10.35
C ALA A 294 -6.78 4.52 -11.39
N VAL A 295 -7.38 4.32 -12.57
CA VAL A 295 -7.53 5.34 -13.61
C VAL A 295 -9.00 5.75 -13.68
N ILE A 296 -9.25 7.06 -13.65
CA ILE A 296 -10.57 7.65 -13.87
C ILE A 296 -10.64 8.18 -15.31
N THR A 297 -11.58 7.67 -16.10
CA THR A 297 -11.80 8.04 -17.50
C THR A 297 -12.56 9.37 -17.62
N ASP A 298 -12.67 9.89 -18.85
CA ASP A 298 -13.52 11.04 -19.18
C ASP A 298 -15.03 10.76 -19.04
N SER A 299 -15.44 9.48 -19.10
CA SER A 299 -16.77 8.98 -18.74
C SER A 299 -17.02 8.83 -17.23
N LEU A 300 -16.02 9.14 -16.39
CA LEU A 300 -16.04 8.97 -14.93
C LEU A 300 -16.18 7.50 -14.49
N ASP A 301 -15.70 6.57 -15.31
CA ASP A 301 -15.54 5.17 -14.94
C ASP A 301 -14.20 4.99 -14.22
N ILE A 302 -14.20 4.14 -13.19
CA ILE A 302 -13.00 3.85 -12.38
C ILE A 302 -12.50 2.47 -12.79
N LYS A 303 -11.26 2.41 -13.30
CA LYS A 303 -10.56 1.17 -13.65
C LYS A 303 -9.43 0.93 -12.66
N VAL A 304 -9.53 -0.12 -11.86
CA VAL A 304 -8.53 -0.49 -10.86
C VAL A 304 -7.47 -1.36 -11.49
N PHE A 305 -6.20 -1.06 -11.25
CA PHE A 305 -5.10 -1.86 -11.77
C PHE A 305 -4.22 -2.48 -10.67
N GLU A 306 -4.24 -1.94 -9.45
CA GLU A 306 -3.45 -2.48 -8.33
C GLU A 306 -4.12 -2.14 -6.99
N LEU A 307 -3.95 -3.01 -6.00
CA LEU A 307 -4.36 -2.76 -4.61
C LEU A 307 -3.18 -3.01 -3.66
N SER A 308 -2.91 -2.05 -2.80
CA SER A 308 -2.01 -2.22 -1.66
C SER A 308 -2.83 -2.35 -0.38
N SER A 309 -2.74 -3.49 0.28
CA SER A 309 -3.47 -3.78 1.53
C SER A 309 -2.85 -3.18 2.80
N ARG A 310 -2.04 -2.13 2.63
CA ARG A 310 -1.20 -1.48 3.64
C ARG A 310 -1.09 0.02 3.36
N ILE A 311 -0.42 0.75 4.24
CA ILE A 311 -0.04 2.16 4.00
C ILE A 311 0.92 2.28 2.80
N VAL A 312 0.62 3.20 1.88
CA VAL A 312 1.43 3.53 0.69
C VAL A 312 2.20 4.85 0.84
N SER A 313 3.20 5.08 -0.02
CA SER A 313 4.05 6.27 0.04
C SER A 313 3.31 7.59 -0.23
N GLY A 314 2.21 7.53 -0.99
CA GLY A 314 1.34 8.66 -1.30
C GLY A 314 0.80 9.38 -0.05
N THR A 315 0.56 8.59 1.00
CA THR A 315 0.10 9.12 2.30
C THR A 315 1.08 10.12 2.91
N ASN A 316 2.38 10.07 2.57
CA ASN A 316 3.43 10.94 3.15
C ASN A 316 3.20 12.43 2.94
N LEU A 317 2.41 12.82 1.93
CA LEU A 317 1.99 14.21 1.70
C LEU A 317 1.18 14.78 2.87
N TYR A 318 0.49 13.91 3.62
CA TYR A 318 -0.59 14.26 4.55
C TYR A 318 -0.23 14.06 6.02
N ILE A 319 1.04 14.34 6.42
CA ILE A 319 1.50 14.23 7.82
C ILE A 319 0.67 15.10 8.78
N SER A 320 0.17 16.24 8.29
CA SER A 320 -0.62 17.20 9.08
C SER A 320 -2.11 17.15 8.77
N GLY A 321 -2.61 16.07 8.17
CA GLY A 321 -3.97 15.96 7.68
C GLY A 321 -4.06 16.10 6.17
N SER A 322 -5.25 15.81 5.63
CA SER A 322 -5.64 16.00 4.24
C SER A 322 -6.98 16.75 4.18
N PRO A 323 -7.40 17.26 3.01
CA PRO A 323 -8.73 17.83 2.83
C PRO A 323 -9.87 16.90 3.28
N TYR A 324 -9.68 15.57 3.20
CA TYR A 324 -10.68 14.60 3.66
C TYR A 324 -10.52 14.27 5.14
N SER A 325 -9.30 14.00 5.60
CA SER A 325 -9.11 13.57 6.99
C SER A 325 -9.36 14.69 8.00
N ASP A 326 -9.16 15.95 7.63
CA ASP A 326 -9.46 17.09 8.50
C ASP A 326 -10.96 17.28 8.75
N LEU A 327 -11.84 16.71 7.91
CA LEU A 327 -13.29 16.69 8.12
C LEU A 327 -13.71 15.64 9.17
N MET A 328 -12.87 14.64 9.42
CA MET A 328 -13.09 13.61 10.44
C MET A 328 -12.38 13.99 11.74
N GLN A 329 -11.09 14.33 11.65
CA GLN A 329 -10.28 14.71 12.79
C GLN A 329 -9.10 15.57 12.33
N LYS A 330 -8.92 16.74 12.97
CA LYS A 330 -7.81 17.65 12.65
C LYS A 330 -6.45 16.96 12.79
N ARG A 331 -5.59 17.19 11.79
CA ARG A 331 -4.19 16.71 11.79
C ARG A 331 -4.09 15.18 11.86
N LEU A 332 -4.95 14.50 11.12
CA LEU A 332 -4.98 13.05 11.04
C LEU A 332 -4.25 12.57 9.79
N SER A 333 -3.02 12.09 9.97
CA SER A 333 -2.30 11.33 8.93
C SER A 333 -2.67 9.85 8.99
N THR A 334 -2.38 9.08 7.93
CA THR A 334 -2.59 7.63 7.94
C THR A 334 -1.77 6.95 9.04
N GLY A 335 -0.50 7.32 9.21
CA GLY A 335 0.34 6.82 10.30
C GLY A 335 -0.24 7.11 11.70
N ARG A 336 -0.82 8.29 11.90
CA ARG A 336 -1.52 8.63 13.16
C ARG A 336 -2.82 7.84 13.31
N ARG A 337 -3.57 7.64 12.22
CA ARG A 337 -4.82 6.87 12.23
C ARG A 337 -4.58 5.40 12.61
N ILE A 338 -3.49 4.80 12.15
CA ILE A 338 -3.02 3.48 12.57
C ILE A 338 -2.74 3.45 14.08
N ALA A 339 -1.98 4.42 14.59
CA ALA A 339 -1.68 4.50 16.03
C ALA A 339 -2.94 4.69 16.89
N LEU A 340 -3.89 5.52 16.43
CA LEU A 340 -5.20 5.69 17.08
C LEU A 340 -5.98 4.38 17.15
N GLU A 341 -6.02 3.62 16.05
CA GLU A 341 -6.70 2.31 16.02
C GLU A 341 -6.11 1.35 17.04
N ILE A 342 -4.78 1.27 17.12
CA ILE A 342 -4.07 0.44 18.11
C ILE A 342 -4.43 0.87 19.54
N LYS A 343 -4.44 2.18 19.79
CA LYS A 343 -4.75 2.74 21.12
C LYS A 343 -6.19 2.46 21.53
N GLU A 344 -7.13 2.59 20.60
CA GLU A 344 -8.55 2.31 20.84
C GLU A 344 -8.77 0.82 21.08
N ALA A 345 -8.20 -0.04 20.23
CA ALA A 345 -8.28 -1.48 20.37
C ALA A 345 -7.63 -1.99 21.68
N ALA A 346 -6.50 -1.41 22.11
CA ALA A 346 -5.89 -1.75 23.39
C ALA A 346 -6.83 -1.39 24.55
N LYS A 347 -7.41 -0.19 24.53
CA LYS A 347 -8.35 0.28 25.58
C LYS A 347 -9.66 -0.52 25.62
N SER A 348 -10.15 -0.98 24.48
CA SER A 348 -11.40 -1.75 24.38
C SER A 348 -11.19 -3.28 24.43
N ASN A 349 -9.95 -3.75 24.62
CA ASN A 349 -9.57 -5.16 24.57
C ASN A 349 -9.98 -5.86 23.26
N GLN A 350 -9.67 -5.21 22.14
CA GLN A 350 -10.01 -5.62 20.77
C GLN A 350 -8.79 -5.71 19.83
N LEU A 351 -7.57 -5.82 20.39
CA LEU A 351 -6.34 -5.98 19.58
C LEU A 351 -6.40 -7.23 18.69
N ASP A 352 -7.14 -8.26 19.10
CA ASP A 352 -7.43 -9.47 18.32
C ASP A 352 -8.11 -9.18 16.97
N LYS A 353 -8.80 -8.04 16.85
CA LYS A 353 -9.51 -7.66 15.62
C LYS A 353 -8.63 -6.96 14.61
N ILE A 354 -7.51 -6.39 15.04
CA ILE A 354 -6.66 -5.55 14.20
C ILE A 354 -5.23 -6.06 14.00
N LEU A 355 -4.82 -7.10 14.76
CA LEU A 355 -3.49 -7.69 14.69
C LEU A 355 -3.51 -9.10 14.10
N SER A 356 -2.44 -9.44 13.39
CA SER A 356 -2.16 -10.77 12.83
C SER A 356 -0.70 -11.18 12.93
#